data_AF-A0A925CWP0-F1
#
_entry.id   AF-A0A925CWP0-F1
#
_cell.length_a   1.000
_cell.length_b   1.000
_cell.length_c   1.000
_cell.angle_alpha   90.00
_cell.angle_beta   90.00
_cell.angle_gamma   90.00
#
_symmetry.space_group_name_H-M   'P 1'
#
loop_
_entity.id
_entity.type
_entity.pdbx_description
1 polymer ?
#
loop_
_entity_poly.entity_id
_entity_poly.type
_entity_poly.pdbx_seq_one_letter_code
_entity_poly.pdbx_strand_id
1 'polypeptide(L)' 'MFGYYGNFGGAFIPEMLHRNVEELKDRYINIMYEESFQKEYRGLLKDYVGRPT' A
#
# COMPACT_ATOMS: atom_id res chain seq x y z
N MET A 1 1.45 -12.04 -7.67
CA MET A 1 1.42 -11.04 -8.76
C MET A 1 2.69 -10.20 -8.67
N PHE A 2 3.49 -10.11 -9.74
CA PHE A 2 4.82 -9.46 -9.72
C PHE A 2 4.77 -7.92 -9.86
N GLY A 3 3.62 -7.29 -9.63
CA GLY A 3 3.45 -5.84 -9.80
C GLY A 3 3.49 -5.35 -11.26
N TYR A 4 3.22 -6.23 -12.23
CA TYR A 4 3.14 -5.89 -13.64
C TYR A 4 1.68 -5.68 -14.09
N TYR A 5 1.51 -4.72 -15.00
CA TYR A 5 0.32 -4.48 -15.81
C TYR A 5 0.70 -4.63 -17.28
N GLY A 6 0.50 -5.84 -17.82
CA GLY A 6 1.03 -6.21 -19.14
C GLY A 6 2.55 -6.13 -19.16
N ASN A 7 3.12 -5.37 -20.09
CA ASN A 7 4.56 -5.22 -20.25
C ASN A 7 5.19 -4.17 -19.31
N PHE A 8 4.38 -3.50 -18.48
CA PHE A 8 4.84 -2.36 -17.68
C PHE A 8 4.72 -2.64 -16.18
N GLY A 9 5.61 -2.06 -15.39
CA GLY A 9 5.67 -2.26 -13.94
C GLY A 9 6.80 -3.18 -13.53
N GLY A 10 6.57 -3.96 -12.47
CA GLY A 10 7.63 -4.66 -11.76
C GLY A 10 8.48 -3.72 -10.90
N ALA A 11 9.51 -4.27 -10.29
CA ALA A 11 10.45 -3.52 -9.47
C ALA A 11 11.88 -3.86 -9.88
N PHE A 12 12.57 -2.92 -10.51
CA PHE A 12 14.00 -3.00 -10.75
C PHE A 12 14.72 -2.20 -9.67
N ILE A 13 15.08 -2.88 -8.58
CA ILE A 13 15.65 -2.29 -7.37
C ILE A 13 16.93 -3.03 -6.98
N PRO A 14 17.86 -2.38 -6.25
CA PRO A 14 19.03 -3.05 -5.70
C PRO A 14 18.64 -4.23 -4.79
N GLU A 15 19.46 -5.28 -4.77
CA GLU A 15 19.25 -6.48 -3.95
C GLU A 15 19.00 -6.14 -2.47
N MET A 16 19.71 -5.14 -1.94
CA MET A 16 19.55 -4.67 -0.56
C MET A 16 18.13 -4.18 -0.22
N LEU A 17 17.33 -3.79 -1.21
CA LEU A 17 15.96 -3.31 -1.02
C LEU A 17 14.90 -4.39 -1.25
N HIS A 18 15.25 -5.55 -1.82
CA HIS A 18 14.28 -6.61 -2.12
C HIS A 18 13.49 -7.02 -0.89
N ARG A 19 14.18 -7.32 0.22
CA ARG A 19 13.52 -7.73 1.47
C ARG A 19 12.54 -6.69 2.00
N ASN A 20 12.91 -5.42 1.96
CA ASN A 20 12.07 -4.33 2.47
C ASN A 20 10.81 -4.17 1.62
N VAL A 21 10.94 -4.29 0.30
CA VAL A 21 9.81 -4.17 -0.65
C VAL A 21 8.89 -5.38 -0.55
N GLU A 22 9.42 -6.59 -0.38
CA GLU A 22 8.61 -7.78 -0.14
C GLU A 22 7.84 -7.69 1.17
N GLU A 23 8.49 -7.29 2.26
CA GLU A 23 7.83 -7.12 3.56
C GLU A 23 6.71 -6.07 3.48
N LEU A 24 6.99 -4.91 2.85
CA LEU A 24 5.99 -3.87 2.66
C LEU A 24 4.77 -4.38 1.87
N LYS A 25 4.99 -5.09 0.76
CA LYS A 25 3.93 -5.67 -0.06
C LYS A 25 3.06 -6.64 0.74
N ASP A 26 3.67 -7.53 1.51
CA ASP A 26 2.95 -8.54 2.28
C ASP A 26 2.16 -7.91 3.45
N ARG A 27 2.74 -6.90 4.12
CA ARG A 27 2.05 -6.14 5.17
C ARG A 27 0.91 -5.29 4.62
N TYR A 28 1.13 -4.64 3.48
CA TYR A 28 0.16 -3.76 2.85
C TYR A 28 -1.15 -4.47 2.51
N ILE A 29 -1.07 -5.68 1.96
CA ILE A 29 -2.27 -6.47 1.64
C ILE A 29 -3.08 -6.71 2.91
N ASN A 30 -2.44 -7.12 3.99
CA ASN A 30 -3.13 -7.42 5.25
C ASN A 30 -3.75 -6.16 5.88
N ILE A 31 -2.98 -5.08 6.01
CA ILE A 31 -3.42 -3.86 6.70
C ILE A 31 -4.53 -3.13 5.94
N MET A 32 -4.52 -3.21 4.59
CA MET A 32 -5.58 -2.61 3.78
C MET A 32 -6.96 -3.19 4.04
N TYR A 33 -7.05 -4.45 4.45
CA TYR A 33 -8.31 -5.11 4.79
C TYR A 33 -8.64 -5.05 6.28
N GLU A 34 -7.76 -4.50 7.12
CA GLU A 34 -8.00 -4.37 8.55
C GLU A 34 -9.04 -3.27 8.82
N GLU A 35 -10.11 -3.60 9.56
CA GLU A 35 -11.22 -2.68 9.81
C GLU A 35 -10.78 -1.43 10.59
N SER A 36 -9.92 -1.62 11.59
CA SER A 36 -9.32 -0.55 12.40
C SER A 36 -8.59 0.47 11.53
N PHE A 37 -7.72 -0.02 10.64
CA PHE A 37 -6.93 0.80 9.72
C PHE A 37 -7.82 1.57 8.76
N GLN A 38 -8.81 0.89 8.16
CA GLN A 38 -9.73 1.57 7.25
C GLN A 38 -10.57 2.63 7.97
N LYS A 39 -10.98 2.40 9.22
CA LYS A 39 -11.73 3.35 10.03
C LYS A 39 -10.90 4.60 10.32
N GLU A 40 -9.65 4.41 10.76
CA GLU A 40 -8.72 5.52 11.01
C GLU A 40 -8.42 6.29 9.72
N TYR A 41 -8.10 5.59 8.64
CA TYR A 41 -7.81 6.20 7.34
C TYR A 41 -8.99 7.05 6.83
N ARG A 42 -10.22 6.53 6.91
CA ARG A 42 -11.43 7.30 6.53
C ARG A 42 -11.67 8.49 7.45
N GLY A 43 -11.39 8.35 8.74
CA GLY A 43 -11.44 9.44 9.71
C GLY A 43 -10.49 10.57 9.32
N LEU A 44 -9.22 10.25 9.04
CA LEU A 44 -8.23 11.24 8.58
C LEU A 44 -8.63 11.89 7.26
N LEU A 45 -9.15 11.13 6.29
CA LEU A 45 -9.63 11.70 5.03
C LEU A 45 -10.74 12.72 5.25
N LYS A 46 -11.66 12.46 6.17
CA LYS A 46 -12.78 13.36 6.46
C LYS A 46 -12.35 14.55 7.32
N ASP A 47 -11.77 14.27 8.48
CA ASP A 47 -11.62 15.22 9.57
C ASP A 47 -10.30 16.02 9.48
N TYR A 48 -9.29 15.50 8.77
CA TYR A 48 -8.00 16.16 8.58
C TYR A 48 -7.83 16.70 7.15
N VAL A 49 -8.10 15.88 6.13
CA VAL A 49 -7.91 16.27 4.72
C VAL A 49 -9.15 16.97 4.14
N GLY A 50 -10.34 16.80 4.74
CA GLY A 50 -11.56 17.50 4.34
C GLY A 50 -12.37 16.84 3.23
N ARG A 51 -12.30 15.51 3.06
CA ARG A 51 -13.10 14.78 2.06
C ARG A 51 -14.55 14.52 2.54
N PRO A 52 -15.52 14.41 1.59
CA PRO A 52 -15.38 14.57 0.15
C PRO A 52 -15.33 16.04 -0.29
N THR A 53 -14.60 16.30 -1.37
CA THR A 53 -14.70 17.53 -2.19
C THR A 53 -15.76 17.35 -3.26
#